data_AF-A0A258ZAQ8-F1
#
_entry.id   AF-A0A258ZAQ8-F1
#
_cell.length_a   1.000
_cell.length_b   1.000
_cell.length_c   1.000
_cell.angle_alpha   90.00
_cell.angle_beta   90.00
_cell.angle_gamma   90.00
#
_symmetry.space_group_name_H-M   'P 1'
#
loop_
_entity.id
_entity.type
_entity.pdbx_description
1 polymer ?
#
loop_
_entity_poly.entity_id
_entity_poly.type
_entity_poly.pdbx_seq_one_letter_code
_entity_poly.pdbx_strand_id
1 'polypeptide(L)' 'MGLSIGLVGLPNVGKSTTFNALTKAQNAEAANYPFCTIEPNKATVPVP' A
#
# COMPACT_ATOMS: atom_id res chain seq x y z
N MET A 1 14.14 14.23 5.80
CA MET A 1 14.13 12.82 5.39
C MET A 1 13.49 12.00 6.50
N GLY A 2 12.25 11.56 6.32
CA GLY A 2 11.56 10.69 7.28
C GLY A 2 11.81 9.22 6.95
N LEU A 3 11.88 8.38 7.98
CA LEU A 3 11.95 6.93 7.80
C LEU A 3 10.66 6.45 7.12
N SER A 4 10.79 5.61 6.09
CA SER A 4 9.66 5.01 5.38
C SER A 4 9.71 3.49 5.51
N ILE A 5 8.53 2.86 5.58
CA ILE A 5 8.38 1.40 5.60
C ILE A 5 7.54 0.94 4.40
N GLY A 6 7.85 -0.24 3.87
CA GLY A 6 7.13 -0.85 2.76
C GLY A 6 6.38 -2.12 3.18
N LEU A 7 5.17 -2.32 2.65
CA LEU A 7 4.40 -3.56 2.82
C LEU A 7 4.75 -4.53 1.68
N VAL A 8 5.33 -5.69 2.01
CA VAL A 8 5.80 -6.70 1.03
C VAL A 8 5.14 -8.05 1.32
N GLY A 9 4.88 -8.85 0.27
CA GLY A 9 4.27 -10.16 0.39
C GLY A 9 3.73 -10.69 -0.94
N LEU A 10 3.36 -11.98 -0.97
CA LEU A 10 2.85 -12.66 -2.17
C LEU A 10 1.57 -12.01 -2.74
N PRO A 11 1.20 -12.27 -4.00
CA PRO A 11 -0.08 -11.83 -4.55
C PRO A 11 -1.26 -12.24 -3.67
N ASN A 12 -2.29 -11.40 -3.57
CA ASN A 12 -3.55 -11.65 -2.85
C ASN A 12 -3.47 -11.92 -1.33
N VAL A 13 -2.34 -11.66 -0.65
CA VAL A 13 -2.22 -11.81 0.82
C VAL A 13 -2.84 -10.65 1.64
N GLY A 14 -3.63 -9.78 1.01
CA GLY A 14 -4.30 -8.67 1.71
C GLY A 14 -3.48 -7.39 1.89
N LYS A 15 -2.36 -7.21 1.17
CA LYS A 15 -1.51 -6.00 1.28
C LYS A 15 -2.29 -4.69 1.07
N SER A 16 -3.10 -4.62 0.02
CA SER A 16 -3.91 -3.44 -0.30
C SER A 16 -4.99 -3.20 0.77
N THR A 17 -5.55 -4.27 1.34
CA THR A 17 -6.50 -4.20 2.46
C THR A 17 -5.87 -3.57 3.69
N THR A 18 -4.68 -4.03 4.09
CA THR A 18 -3.94 -3.47 5.23
C THR A 18 -3.55 -2.01 4.98
N PHE A 19 -3.09 -1.68 3.77
CA PHE A 19 -2.77 -0.31 3.40
C PHE A 19 -4.01 0.61 3.51
N ASN A 20 -5.15 0.20 2.97
CA ASN A 20 -6.40 0.98 3.06
C ASN A 20 -6.88 1.14 4.50
N ALA A 21 -6.75 0.09 5.33
CA ALA A 21 -7.13 0.16 6.74
C ALA A 21 -6.28 1.17 7.52
N LEU A 22 -4.96 1.17 7.31
CA LEU A 22 -4.04 2.09 7.98
C LEU A 22 -4.22 3.54 7.51
N THR A 23 -4.46 3.74 6.21
CA THR A 23 -4.47 5.07 5.60
C THR A 23 -5.85 5.70 5.56
N LYS A 24 -6.92 4.93 5.84
CA LYS A 24 -8.32 5.30 5.60
C LYS A 24 -8.59 5.77 4.16
N ALA A 25 -7.65 5.53 3.23
CA ALA A 25 -7.81 5.84 1.82
C ALA A 25 -8.70 4.75 1.19
N GLN A 26 -9.74 5.14 0.47
CA GLN A 26 -10.69 4.21 -0.14
C GLN A 26 -10.19 3.56 -1.45
N ASN A 27 -8.95 3.77 -1.88
CA ASN A 27 -8.53 3.43 -3.25
C ASN A 27 -7.04 3.07 -3.39
N ALA A 28 -6.41 2.33 -2.48
CA ALA A 28 -5.21 1.60 -2.92
C ALA A 28 -5.66 0.59 -3.98
N GLU A 29 -5.40 0.92 -5.24
CA GLU A 29 -5.81 0.11 -6.37
C GLU A 29 -5.26 -1.30 -6.19
N ALA A 30 -6.16 -2.26 -5.95
CA ALA A 30 -5.87 -3.68 -5.94
C ALA A 30 -5.82 -4.17 -7.39
N ALA A 31 -4.86 -3.65 -8.14
CA ALA A 31 -4.71 -3.93 -9.55
C ALA A 31 -3.74 -5.09 -9.75
N ASN A 32 -4.24 -6.22 -10.26
CA ASN A 32 -3.41 -7.32 -10.74
C ASN A 32 -2.88 -6.99 -12.15
N TYR A 33 -1.94 -6.04 -12.26
CA TYR A 33 -1.24 -5.79 -13.52
C TYR A 33 0.18 -6.34 -13.46
N PRO A 34 0.42 -7.57 -13.94
CA PRO A 34 1.77 -8.03 -14.16
C PRO A 34 2.41 -7.13 -15.24
N PHE A 35 3.61 -6.63 -14.98
CA PHE A 35 4.48 -5.87 -15.90
C PHE A 35 4.28 -4.35 -16.06
N CYS A 36 3.45 -3.67 -15.26
CA CYS A 36 3.48 -2.20 -15.20
C CYS A 36 4.36 -1.71 -14.05
N THR A 37 5.18 -0.68 -14.28
CA THR A 37 5.85 0.09 -13.22
C THR A 37 4.79 0.88 -12.45
N ILE A 38 4.12 0.23 -11.50
CA ILE A 38 3.17 0.89 -10.61
C ILE A 38 4.00 1.67 -9.59
N GLU A 39 3.86 3.00 -9.54
CA GLU A 39 4.39 3.75 -8.40
C GLU A 39 3.78 3.18 -7.11
N PRO A 40 4.58 2.82 -6.10
CA PRO A 40 4.04 2.23 -4.88
C PRO A 40 3.11 3.23 -4.20
N ASN A 41 1.94 2.77 -3.75
CA ASN A 41 1.04 3.59 -2.95
C ASN A 41 1.80 4.13 -1.70
N LYS A 42 1.87 5.45 -1.56
CA LYS A 42 2.53 6.13 -0.44
C LYS A 42 1.49 6.88 0.38
N ALA A 43 1.55 6.73 1.69
CA ALA A 43 0.70 7.46 2.62
C ALA A 43 1.40 7.62 3.96
N THR A 44 1.04 8.68 4.69
CA THR A 44 1.53 8.96 6.03
C THR A 44 0.37 8.77 7.00
N VAL A 45 0.58 7.93 8.02
CA VAL A 45 -0.41 7.68 9.06
C VAL A 45 0.11 8.28 10.36
N PRO A 46 -0.67 9.14 11.05
CA PRO A 46 -0.28 9.68 12.34
C PRO A 46 -0.21 8.56 13.38
N VAL A 47 0.86 8.52 14.15
CA VAL A 47 1.00 7.63 15.32
C VAL A 47 0.44 8.40 16.53
N PRO A 48 -0.48 7.81 17.32
CA PRO A 48 -0.97 8.43 18.55
C PRO A 48 0.12 8.54 19.63
#